data_AF-A0A4P6KFS6-F1
#
_entry.id   AF-A0A4P6KFS6-F1
#
_cell.length_a   1.000
_cell.length_b   1.000
_cell.length_c   1.000
_cell.angle_alpha   90.00
_cell.angle_beta   90.00
_cell.angle_gamma   90.00
#
_symmetry.space_group_name_H-M   'P 1'
#
loop_
_entity.id
_entity.type
_entity.pdbx_description
1 polymer ?
#
loop_
_entity_poly.entity_id
_entity_poly.type
_entity_poly.pdbx_seq_one_letter_code
_entity_poly.pdbx_strand_id
1 'polypeptide(L)'
;MSKDPLEELFGPAPEQPQPVPARERLAQEQAERVRTAQLPMEQQKRDAERPRGASAAKPWIIVGLVAVLAIIVSIVVVNLVRGADAGSGSGEASDQTAEPTTPPPTTPDAPEEGEGEGEDDPEPPEDDVPRVEVGPTMELPIPQWGVNGQLSSKFGSTSYTLENGNTELWLDSALIRQLPCEGNWGATQLAEGQYEVLRPAESCAAAPELYEELWGLTDAFVQSIRPAG
;
A
#
# COMPACT_ATOMS: atom_id res chain seq x y z
N MET A 1 69.60 58.73 36.03
CA MET A 1 69.15 57.78 35.00
C MET A 1 69.18 56.40 35.62
N SER A 2 68.04 55.97 36.17
CA SER A 2 67.80 54.60 36.62
C SER A 2 66.53 54.19 35.89
N LYS A 3 66.57 53.09 35.13
CA LYS A 3 65.36 52.48 34.57
C LYS A 3 64.89 51.45 35.58
N ASP A 4 63.63 51.54 36.00
CA ASP A 4 63.05 50.57 36.91
C ASP A 4 62.82 49.24 36.17
N PRO A 5 63.37 48.11 36.66
CA PRO A 5 63.32 46.81 35.97
C PRO A 5 61.92 46.15 35.99
N LEU A 6 60.89 46.87 36.43
CA LEU A 6 59.51 46.40 36.50
C LEU A 6 58.66 46.84 35.30
N GLU A 7 59.03 47.91 34.59
CA GLU A 7 58.29 48.36 33.40
C GLU A 7 58.56 47.52 32.13
N GLU A 8 59.65 46.72 32.10
CA GLU A 8 59.90 45.78 31.00
C GLU A 8 59.24 44.40 31.21
N LEU A 9 58.77 44.07 32.42
CA LEU A 9 58.10 42.80 32.70
C LEU A 9 56.59 42.83 32.43
N PHE A 10 56.00 44.03 32.45
CA PHE A 10 54.61 44.28 32.10
C PHE A 10 54.59 45.27 30.93
N GLY A 11 54.59 44.74 29.71
CA GLY A 11 54.36 45.52 28.50
C GLY A 11 53.03 46.30 28.56
N PRO A 12 52.80 47.27 27.64
CA PRO A 12 51.63 48.13 27.68
C PRO A 12 50.35 47.30 27.83
N ALA A 13 49.54 47.66 28.82
CA ALA A 13 48.33 46.92 29.18
C ALA A 13 47.48 46.68 27.93
N PRO A 14 46.93 45.46 27.74
CA PRO A 14 46.17 45.15 26.54
C PRO A 14 45.01 46.14 26.41
N GLU A 15 44.92 46.81 25.25
CA GLU A 15 43.78 47.65 24.91
C GLU A 15 42.50 46.86 25.16
N GLN A 16 41.62 47.38 26.02
CA GLN A 16 40.34 46.73 26.24
C GLN A 16 39.59 46.68 24.91
N PRO A 17 39.18 45.49 24.42
CA PRO A 17 38.52 45.39 23.13
C PRO A 17 37.23 46.21 23.18
N GLN A 18 37.10 47.16 22.26
CA GLN A 18 35.94 48.04 22.20
C GLN A 18 34.65 47.20 22.12
N PRO A 19 33.58 47.59 22.83
CA PRO A 19 32.36 46.80 22.88
C PRO A 19 31.69 46.78 21.50
N VAL A 20 31.89 45.68 20.78
CA VAL A 20 31.31 45.43 19.45
C VAL A 20 29.79 45.62 19.52
N PRO A 21 29.20 46.53 18.73
CA PRO A 21 27.78 46.85 18.83
C PRO A 21 26.92 45.61 18.56
N ALA A 22 25.86 45.44 19.35
CA ALA A 22 25.07 44.19 19.40
C ALA A 22 24.51 43.72 18.04
N ARG A 23 24.34 44.62 17.07
CA ARG A 23 23.94 44.28 15.69
C ARG A 23 24.99 43.47 14.93
N GLU A 24 26.28 43.74 15.14
CA GLU A 24 27.37 43.03 14.45
C GLU A 24 27.54 41.61 15.01
N ARG A 25 27.29 41.40 16.31
CA ARG A 25 27.26 40.06 16.92
C ARG A 25 26.19 39.17 16.30
N LEU A 26 24.97 39.70 16.11
CA LEU A 26 23.89 38.97 15.44
C LEU A 26 24.21 38.66 13.97
N ALA A 27 24.87 39.57 13.26
CA ALA A 27 25.31 39.33 11.89
C ALA A 27 26.39 38.23 11.80
N GLN A 28 27.35 38.19 12.74
CA GLN A 28 28.34 37.12 12.82
C GLN A 28 27.71 35.76 13.16
N GLU A 29 26.81 35.68 14.16
CA GLU A 29 26.10 34.43 14.48
C GLU A 29 25.28 33.90 13.29
N GLN A 30 24.60 34.78 12.54
CA GLN A 30 23.84 34.37 11.37
C GLN A 30 24.76 33.89 10.23
N ALA A 31 25.90 34.57 9.99
CA ALA A 31 26.87 34.13 9.00
C ALA A 31 27.48 32.76 9.35
N GLU A 32 27.74 32.49 10.63
CA GLU A 32 28.27 31.19 11.08
C GLU A 32 27.23 30.05 10.96
N ARG A 33 25.97 30.31 11.28
CA ARG A 33 24.86 29.35 11.08
C ARG A 33 24.63 29.02 9.61
N VAL A 34 24.71 30.00 8.71
CA VAL A 34 24.59 29.75 7.26
C VAL A 34 25.78 28.93 6.74
N ARG A 35 27.00 29.21 7.23
CA ARG A 35 28.21 28.49 6.80
C ARG A 35 28.26 27.05 7.28
N THR A 36 27.75 26.77 8.49
CA THR A 36 27.66 25.41 9.03
C THR A 36 26.53 24.60 8.39
N ALA A 37 25.41 25.23 8.03
CA ALA A 37 24.30 24.56 7.35
C ALA A 37 24.62 24.05 5.93
N GLN A 38 25.61 24.62 5.23
CA GLN A 38 25.98 24.20 3.86
C GLN A 38 26.95 23.00 3.80
N LEU A 39 27.59 22.62 4.92
CA LEU A 39 28.65 21.61 4.92
C LEU A 39 28.24 20.11 4.82
N PRO A 40 26.98 19.65 5.06
CA PRO A 40 26.66 18.23 4.93
C PRO A 40 26.24 17.79 3.51
N MET A 41 25.80 18.70 2.63
CA MET A 41 25.20 18.31 1.33
C MET A 41 26.20 17.85 0.26
N GLU A 42 27.45 18.32 0.26
CA GLU A 42 28.43 17.88 -0.76
C GLU A 42 29.00 16.48 -0.53
N GLN A 43 29.08 16.00 0.73
CA GLN A 43 29.58 14.65 1.01
C GLN A 43 28.58 13.56 0.58
N GLN A 44 27.28 13.76 0.84
CA GLN A 44 26.25 12.76 0.54
C GLN A 44 26.15 12.43 -0.96
N LYS A 45 26.60 13.33 -1.85
CA LYS A 45 26.60 13.10 -3.30
C LYS A 45 27.77 12.22 -3.79
N ARG A 46 28.81 11.98 -2.98
CA ARG A 46 29.97 11.14 -3.36
C ARG A 46 29.85 9.67 -2.95
N ASP A 47 28.97 9.35 -2.00
CA ASP A 47 28.74 7.96 -1.56
C ASP A 47 27.64 7.22 -2.36
N ALA A 48 26.95 7.92 -3.28
CA ALA A 48 25.92 7.35 -4.15
C ALA A 48 26.44 6.45 -5.29
N GLU A 49 27.77 6.42 -5.54
CA GLU A 49 28.38 5.73 -6.69
C GLU A 49 29.27 4.52 -6.30
N ARG A 50 28.87 3.73 -5.28
CA ARG A 50 29.52 2.44 -4.97
C ARG A 50 28.54 1.26 -5.00
N PRO A 51 28.51 0.46 -6.08
CA PRO A 51 27.77 -0.80 -6.10
C PRO A 51 28.51 -1.83 -5.24
N ARG A 52 28.13 -1.96 -3.96
CA ARG A 52 28.81 -2.83 -3.01
C ARG A 52 27.87 -3.89 -2.42
N GLY A 53 28.04 -5.13 -2.87
CA GLY A 53 27.70 -6.29 -2.03
C GLY A 53 26.37 -7.01 -2.30
N ALA A 54 25.95 -7.19 -3.56
CA ALA A 54 24.98 -8.22 -3.88
C ALA A 54 25.59 -9.63 -3.67
N SER A 55 25.47 -10.22 -2.47
CA SER A 55 25.51 -11.68 -2.18
C SER A 55 25.44 -12.05 -0.68
N ALA A 56 24.47 -11.49 0.07
CA ALA A 56 24.18 -11.96 1.45
C ALA A 56 22.68 -12.18 1.76
N ALA A 57 21.76 -11.61 0.98
CA ALA A 57 20.32 -11.73 1.20
C ALA A 57 19.66 -12.98 0.55
N LYS A 58 20.39 -13.73 -0.29
CA LYS A 58 19.85 -14.89 -1.03
C LYS A 58 19.24 -16.04 -0.18
N PRO A 59 19.77 -16.45 1.00
CA PRO A 59 19.20 -17.60 1.69
C PRO A 59 17.80 -17.33 2.25
N TRP A 60 17.51 -16.11 2.72
CA TRP A 60 16.19 -15.76 3.27
C TRP A 60 15.07 -15.79 2.22
N ILE A 61 15.37 -15.37 0.98
CA ILE A 61 14.43 -15.42 -0.15
C ILE A 61 14.08 -16.89 -0.50
N ILE A 62 15.07 -17.79 -0.46
CA ILE A 62 14.85 -19.22 -0.72
C ILE A 62 13.98 -19.85 0.38
N VAL A 63 14.22 -19.52 1.65
CA VAL A 63 13.38 -19.99 2.77
C VAL A 63 11.95 -19.46 2.64
N GLY A 64 11.77 -18.19 2.27
CA GLY A 64 10.45 -17.61 1.99
C GLY A 64 9.71 -18.34 0.86
N LEU A 65 10.38 -18.63 -0.26
CA LEU A 65 9.81 -19.37 -1.38
C LEU A 65 9.37 -20.79 -0.98
N VAL A 66 10.17 -21.51 -0.20
CA VAL A 66 9.83 -22.85 0.30
C VAL A 66 8.64 -22.79 1.26
N ALA A 67 8.55 -21.77 2.12
CA ALA A 67 7.40 -21.58 3.00
C ALA A 67 6.10 -21.31 2.22
N VAL A 68 6.15 -20.46 1.18
CA VAL A 68 5.01 -20.19 0.30
C VAL A 68 4.57 -21.45 -0.44
N LEU A 69 5.50 -22.24 -1.00
CA LEU A 69 5.18 -23.51 -1.64
C LEU A 69 4.55 -24.52 -0.67
N ALA A 70 5.03 -24.60 0.57
CA ALA A 70 4.41 -25.45 1.59
C ALA A 70 2.99 -25.02 1.96
N ILE A 71 2.72 -23.70 2.01
CA ILE A 71 1.36 -23.16 2.23
C ILE A 71 0.44 -23.51 1.06
N ILE A 72 0.90 -23.34 -0.18
CA ILE A 72 0.11 -23.69 -1.39
C ILE A 72 -0.21 -25.19 -1.40
N VAL A 73 0.77 -26.07 -1.16
CA VAL A 73 0.54 -27.52 -1.09
C VAL A 73 -0.43 -27.87 0.05
N SER A 74 -0.33 -27.22 1.21
CA SER A 74 -1.27 -27.42 2.31
C SER A 74 -2.70 -27.03 1.93
N ILE A 75 -2.90 -25.88 1.27
CA ILE A 75 -4.21 -25.43 0.80
C ILE A 75 -4.76 -26.40 -0.27
N VAL A 76 -3.94 -26.85 -1.21
CA VAL A 76 -4.33 -27.81 -2.24
C VAL A 76 -4.72 -29.16 -1.63
N VAL A 77 -3.96 -29.66 -0.64
CA VAL A 77 -4.30 -30.91 0.07
C VAL A 77 -5.57 -30.75 0.90
N VAL A 78 -5.74 -29.63 1.62
CA VAL A 78 -6.97 -29.37 2.38
C VAL A 78 -8.19 -29.23 1.46
N ASN A 79 -8.06 -28.57 0.31
CA ASN A 79 -9.16 -28.45 -0.65
C ASN A 79 -9.42 -29.76 -1.41
N LEU A 80 -8.40 -30.59 -1.67
CA LEU A 80 -8.58 -31.94 -2.23
C LEU A 80 -9.24 -32.87 -1.22
N VAL A 81 -8.86 -32.87 0.06
CA VAL A 81 -9.52 -33.66 1.10
C VAL A 81 -10.97 -33.18 1.30
N ARG A 82 -11.16 -31.88 1.46
CA ARG A 82 -12.48 -31.25 1.67
C ARG A 82 -13.37 -31.27 0.42
N GLY A 83 -12.80 -31.55 -0.76
CA GLY A 83 -13.53 -31.87 -1.99
C GLY A 83 -13.74 -33.37 -2.22
N ALA A 84 -12.86 -34.24 -1.71
CA ALA A 84 -12.95 -35.71 -1.82
C ALA A 84 -13.91 -36.35 -0.81
N ASP A 85 -14.29 -35.64 0.26
CA ASP A 85 -15.47 -35.97 1.08
C ASP A 85 -16.79 -35.87 0.28
N ALA A 86 -16.75 -35.32 -0.96
CA ALA A 86 -17.79 -35.48 -1.98
C ALA A 86 -17.45 -36.57 -3.02
N GLY A 87 -16.99 -37.74 -2.55
CA GLY A 87 -17.11 -39.01 -3.29
C GLY A 87 -15.84 -39.60 -3.87
N SER A 88 -15.10 -40.37 -3.06
CA SER A 88 -14.68 -41.76 -3.39
C SER A 88 -13.97 -42.44 -2.21
N GLY A 89 -14.75 -42.90 -1.23
CA GLY A 89 -14.29 -43.82 -0.19
C GLY A 89 -14.78 -45.25 -0.46
N SER A 90 -13.89 -46.16 -0.85
CA SER A 90 -14.09 -47.63 -0.86
C SER A 90 -12.75 -48.34 -1.11
N GLY A 91 -12.43 -49.50 -0.52
CA GLY A 91 -13.03 -50.20 0.62
C GLY A 91 -12.23 -49.96 1.92
N GLU A 92 -12.41 -50.68 3.03
CA GLU A 92 -13.14 -51.92 3.39
C GLU A 92 -13.41 -51.83 4.92
N ALA A 93 -14.39 -52.45 5.57
CA ALA A 93 -15.42 -53.43 5.20
C ALA A 93 -16.61 -53.35 6.22
N SER A 94 -17.76 -53.95 5.88
CA SER A 94 -18.92 -54.37 6.73
C SER A 94 -19.43 -53.43 7.87
N ASP A 95 -20.74 -53.22 8.04
CA ASP A 95 -21.76 -54.27 8.02
C ASP A 95 -23.15 -53.82 7.52
N GLN A 96 -24.03 -54.80 7.34
CA GLN A 96 -25.28 -54.72 6.60
C GLN A 96 -26.45 -54.10 7.38
N THR A 97 -27.38 -53.44 6.66
CA THR A 97 -28.80 -53.85 6.59
C THR A 97 -29.50 -53.03 5.50
N ALA A 98 -30.08 -53.72 4.50
CA ALA A 98 -30.98 -53.13 3.52
C ALA A 98 -32.34 -53.85 3.60
N GLU A 99 -33.44 -53.10 3.70
CA GLU A 99 -34.79 -53.65 3.53
C GLU A 99 -35.25 -53.45 2.07
N PRO A 100 -35.95 -54.43 1.45
CA PRO A 100 -36.18 -54.44 0.01
C PRO A 100 -37.55 -53.90 -0.39
N THR A 101 -37.67 -53.33 -1.61
CA THR A 101 -38.83 -53.52 -2.50
C THR A 101 -38.42 -53.23 -3.95
N THR A 102 -38.94 -54.03 -4.88
CA THR A 102 -38.57 -54.08 -6.31
C THR A 102 -39.74 -53.57 -7.20
N PRO A 103 -39.83 -53.75 -8.55
CA PRO A 103 -39.94 -52.68 -9.55
C PRO A 103 -41.28 -52.77 -10.34
N PRO A 104 -41.42 -52.50 -11.67
CA PRO A 104 -40.67 -51.68 -12.64
C PRO A 104 -41.57 -50.50 -13.14
N PRO A 105 -41.83 -50.16 -14.43
CA PRO A 105 -41.47 -50.73 -15.75
C PRO A 105 -40.19 -50.12 -16.39
N THR A 106 -39.98 -50.37 -17.68
CA THR A 106 -38.93 -49.85 -18.58
C THR A 106 -39.55 -49.64 -19.97
N THR A 107 -39.11 -48.61 -20.71
CA THR A 107 -39.05 -48.66 -22.19
C THR A 107 -37.81 -47.89 -22.66
N PRO A 108 -36.95 -48.45 -23.52
CA PRO A 108 -35.77 -47.77 -24.07
C PRO A 108 -35.99 -47.28 -25.51
N ASP A 109 -35.30 -46.22 -25.92
CA ASP A 109 -34.77 -46.08 -27.28
C ASP A 109 -33.66 -44.99 -27.35
N ALA A 110 -32.77 -45.12 -28.33
CA ALA A 110 -31.64 -44.24 -28.64
C ALA A 110 -31.22 -44.49 -30.12
N PRO A 111 -30.32 -43.72 -30.77
CA PRO A 111 -29.63 -42.48 -30.38
C PRO A 111 -29.75 -41.35 -31.47
N GLU A 112 -29.00 -40.26 -31.29
CA GLU A 112 -28.18 -39.51 -32.30
C GLU A 112 -28.16 -37.98 -32.13
N GLU A 113 -26.93 -37.47 -32.04
CA GLU A 113 -26.35 -36.18 -32.47
C GLU A 113 -27.22 -34.92 -32.67
N GLY A 114 -26.83 -33.80 -32.03
CA GLY A 114 -27.43 -32.49 -32.32
C GLY A 114 -26.98 -31.34 -31.41
N GLU A 115 -25.76 -30.82 -31.65
CA GLU A 115 -25.35 -29.41 -31.56
C GLU A 115 -25.82 -28.52 -30.38
N GLY A 116 -24.86 -28.03 -29.59
CA GLY A 116 -24.91 -26.65 -29.08
C GLY A 116 -25.51 -26.42 -27.68
N GLU A 117 -24.93 -27.04 -26.65
CA GLU A 117 -24.89 -26.37 -25.36
C GLU A 117 -23.96 -25.15 -25.49
N GLY A 118 -24.56 -24.00 -25.83
CA GLY A 118 -23.95 -22.73 -25.52
C GLY A 118 -23.93 -22.62 -24.00
N GLU A 119 -22.76 -22.83 -23.41
CA GLU A 119 -22.47 -22.31 -22.08
C GLU A 119 -22.66 -20.79 -22.15
N ASP A 120 -23.82 -20.32 -21.69
CA ASP A 120 -23.99 -18.95 -21.18
C ASP A 120 -22.98 -18.81 -20.03
N ASP A 121 -21.73 -18.48 -20.38
CA ASP A 121 -20.72 -17.97 -19.46
C ASP A 121 -21.37 -16.76 -18.77
N PRO A 122 -21.65 -16.84 -17.45
CA PRO A 122 -22.39 -15.79 -16.79
C PRO A 122 -21.48 -14.56 -16.73
N GLU A 123 -21.75 -13.61 -17.63
CA GLU A 123 -21.09 -12.32 -17.74
C GLU A 123 -20.82 -11.78 -16.32
N PRO A 124 -19.55 -11.67 -15.89
CA PRO A 124 -19.24 -11.37 -14.50
C PRO A 124 -19.88 -10.03 -14.15
N PRO A 125 -20.56 -9.91 -13.00
CA PRO A 125 -21.30 -8.70 -12.69
C PRO A 125 -20.34 -7.51 -12.68
N GLU A 126 -20.63 -6.49 -13.50
CA GLU A 126 -19.73 -5.33 -13.75
C GLU A 126 -19.40 -4.49 -12.49
N ASP A 127 -20.02 -4.83 -11.35
CA ASP A 127 -19.85 -4.19 -10.03
C ASP A 127 -19.04 -5.01 -9.01
N ASP A 128 -18.55 -6.21 -9.34
CA ASP A 128 -17.66 -6.95 -8.42
C ASP A 128 -16.27 -6.29 -8.31
N VAL A 129 -15.91 -5.86 -7.09
CA VAL A 129 -14.66 -5.10 -6.86
C VAL A 129 -13.41 -5.93 -7.21
N PRO A 130 -12.49 -5.42 -8.05
CA PRO A 130 -11.27 -6.11 -8.43
C PRO A 130 -10.38 -6.44 -7.23
N ARG A 131 -10.04 -7.72 -7.08
CA ARG A 131 -9.18 -8.22 -5.99
C ARG A 131 -7.72 -7.93 -6.28
N VAL A 132 -7.23 -6.77 -5.84
CA VAL A 132 -5.84 -6.34 -6.10
C VAL A 132 -4.94 -6.45 -4.88
N GLU A 133 -3.64 -6.67 -5.12
CA GLU A 133 -2.65 -6.69 -4.05
C GLU A 133 -2.39 -5.25 -3.56
N VAL A 134 -2.88 -4.94 -2.36
CA VAL A 134 -2.74 -3.61 -1.73
C VAL A 134 -1.30 -3.26 -1.35
N GLY A 135 -0.45 -4.26 -1.11
CA GLY A 135 0.94 -4.05 -0.67
C GLY A 135 1.07 -3.31 0.67
N PRO A 136 2.22 -2.66 0.94
CA PRO A 136 2.42 -1.86 2.14
C PRO A 136 1.50 -0.64 2.17
N THR A 137 0.86 -0.36 3.31
CA THR A 137 0.03 0.83 3.53
C THR A 137 0.73 1.90 4.37
N MET A 138 0.22 3.13 4.29
CA MET A 138 0.53 4.23 5.18
C MET A 138 -0.76 4.79 5.78
N GLU A 139 -0.69 5.27 7.03
CA GLU A 139 -1.84 5.88 7.69
C GLU A 139 -2.12 7.28 7.12
N LEU A 140 -3.35 7.50 6.68
CA LEU A 140 -3.84 8.77 6.16
C LEU A 140 -4.87 9.35 7.15
N PRO A 141 -4.52 10.36 7.96
CA PRO A 141 -5.46 11.00 8.88
C PRO A 141 -6.39 11.96 8.13
N ILE A 142 -7.70 11.86 8.44
CA ILE A 142 -8.77 12.70 7.89
C ILE A 142 -9.46 13.41 9.07
N PRO A 143 -8.83 14.44 9.66
CA PRO A 143 -9.28 15.03 10.92
C PRO A 143 -10.65 15.72 10.82
N GLN A 144 -11.06 16.16 9.63
CA GLN A 144 -12.38 16.73 9.36
C GLN A 144 -13.51 15.71 9.53
N TRP A 145 -13.21 14.43 9.33
CA TRP A 145 -14.12 13.30 9.54
C TRP A 145 -13.90 12.60 10.89
N GLY A 146 -12.81 12.92 11.60
CA GLY A 146 -12.44 12.25 12.86
C GLY A 146 -12.00 10.79 12.66
N VAL A 147 -11.42 10.46 11.50
CA VAL A 147 -11.03 9.08 11.12
C VAL A 147 -9.63 9.02 10.54
N ASN A 148 -9.04 7.82 10.58
CA ASN A 148 -7.81 7.48 9.87
C ASN A 148 -8.09 6.33 8.90
N GLY A 149 -7.52 6.40 7.70
CA GLY A 149 -7.52 5.31 6.71
C GLY A 149 -6.11 4.75 6.48
N GLN A 150 -6.02 3.62 5.77
CA GLN A 150 -4.78 2.99 5.33
C GLN A 150 -4.67 3.08 3.81
N LEU A 151 -3.84 3.99 3.32
CA LEU A 151 -3.63 4.21 1.90
C LEU A 151 -2.49 3.32 1.39
N SER A 152 -2.67 2.63 0.27
CA SER A 152 -1.59 1.84 -0.35
C SER A 152 -0.42 2.73 -0.80
N SER A 153 0.79 2.25 -0.56
CA SER A 153 2.03 2.82 -1.12
C SER A 153 2.08 2.77 -2.67
N LYS A 154 1.25 1.97 -3.34
CA LYS A 154 1.13 1.93 -4.81
C LYS A 154 0.62 3.23 -5.42
N PHE A 155 -0.24 3.99 -4.73
CA PHE A 155 -0.63 5.33 -5.18
C PHE A 155 0.56 6.29 -5.28
N GLY A 156 1.66 6.01 -4.56
CA GLY A 156 2.85 6.84 -4.51
C GLY A 156 2.62 8.12 -3.70
N SER A 157 3.25 9.22 -4.12
CA SER A 157 3.00 10.54 -3.52
C SER A 157 1.55 10.95 -3.73
N THR A 158 0.77 10.90 -2.66
CA THR A 158 -0.67 11.14 -2.67
C THR A 158 -1.02 12.31 -1.75
N SER A 159 -1.97 13.13 -2.20
CA SER A 159 -2.63 14.16 -1.40
C SER A 159 -4.15 14.00 -1.52
N TYR A 160 -4.91 14.72 -0.72
CA TYR A 160 -6.36 14.75 -0.88
C TYR A 160 -6.93 16.16 -0.72
N THR A 161 -8.05 16.40 -1.39
CA THR A 161 -8.93 17.55 -1.11
C THR A 161 -10.26 17.05 -0.55
N LEU A 162 -10.97 17.93 0.16
CA LEU A 162 -12.30 17.67 0.69
C LEU A 162 -13.30 18.59 0.00
N GLU A 163 -14.22 18.00 -0.73
CA GLU A 163 -15.21 18.68 -1.56
C GLU A 163 -16.63 18.49 -1.02
N ASN A 164 -17.61 19.13 -1.66
CA ASN A 164 -19.05 19.02 -1.36
C ASN A 164 -19.42 19.27 0.12
N GLY A 165 -18.69 20.17 0.78
CA GLY A 165 -18.90 20.53 2.18
C GLY A 165 -18.14 19.64 3.17
N ASN A 166 -17.06 18.98 2.71
CA ASN A 166 -16.34 17.90 3.38
C ASN A 166 -17.15 16.60 3.46
N THR A 167 -18.00 16.28 2.48
CA THR A 167 -18.61 14.93 2.38
C THR A 167 -17.85 14.03 1.42
N GLU A 168 -17.05 14.57 0.51
CA GLU A 168 -16.23 13.80 -0.43
C GLU A 168 -14.76 14.08 -0.21
N LEU A 169 -13.95 13.03 -0.22
CA LEU A 169 -12.50 13.06 -0.23
C LEU A 169 -12.03 12.64 -1.62
N TRP A 170 -11.39 13.56 -2.33
CA TRP A 170 -10.81 13.31 -3.65
C TRP A 170 -9.31 13.08 -3.48
N LEU A 171 -8.82 11.90 -3.87
CA LEU A 171 -7.41 11.55 -3.89
C LEU A 171 -6.75 12.12 -5.16
N ASP A 172 -5.63 12.78 -4.98
CA ASP A 172 -4.71 13.17 -6.06
C ASP A 172 -3.41 12.39 -5.88
N SER A 173 -3.07 11.56 -6.86
CA SER A 173 -1.86 10.73 -6.84
C SER A 173 -1.22 10.59 -8.21
N ALA A 174 0.06 10.20 -8.23
CA ALA A 174 0.77 9.92 -9.48
C ALA A 174 0.18 8.71 -10.24
N LEU A 175 -0.48 7.77 -9.55
CA LEU A 175 -1.15 6.62 -10.17
C LEU A 175 -2.46 7.05 -10.85
N ILE A 176 -3.29 7.84 -10.16
CA ILE A 176 -4.56 8.36 -10.70
C ILE A 176 -4.32 9.19 -11.97
N ARG A 177 -3.29 10.03 -11.99
CA ARG A 177 -2.92 10.87 -13.14
C ARG A 177 -2.39 10.11 -14.37
N GLN A 178 -2.20 8.79 -14.29
CA GLN A 178 -1.85 7.95 -15.44
C GLN A 178 -3.09 7.46 -16.21
N LEU A 179 -4.29 7.54 -15.61
CA LEU A 179 -5.52 7.26 -16.33
C LEU A 179 -5.79 8.35 -17.38
N PRO A 180 -6.10 7.98 -18.64
CA PRO A 180 -6.49 8.92 -19.69
C PRO A 180 -7.98 9.31 -19.64
N CYS A 181 -8.77 8.81 -18.69
CA CYS A 181 -10.17 9.19 -18.48
C CYS A 181 -10.31 10.31 -17.44
N GLU A 182 -11.35 11.14 -17.59
CA GLU A 182 -11.71 12.13 -16.58
C GLU A 182 -12.48 11.49 -15.41
N GLY A 183 -12.38 12.10 -14.23
CA GLY A 183 -13.12 11.70 -13.04
C GLY A 183 -12.28 11.71 -11.76
N ASN A 184 -12.95 11.59 -10.62
CA ASN A 184 -12.33 11.62 -9.30
C ASN A 184 -12.33 10.24 -8.66
N TRP A 185 -11.33 9.99 -7.82
CA TRP A 185 -11.19 8.76 -7.03
C TRP A 185 -11.07 9.12 -5.56
N GLY A 186 -11.60 8.28 -4.67
CA GLY A 186 -11.45 8.45 -3.23
C GLY A 186 -12.63 7.90 -2.43
N ALA A 187 -13.15 8.69 -1.50
CA ALA A 187 -14.17 8.26 -0.56
C ALA A 187 -15.31 9.27 -0.43
N THR A 188 -16.54 8.79 -0.26
CA THR A 188 -17.70 9.61 0.12
C THR A 188 -18.13 9.22 1.52
N GLN A 189 -18.28 10.21 2.41
CA GLN A 189 -18.86 10.02 3.74
C GLN A 189 -20.38 9.97 3.63
N LEU A 190 -20.95 8.82 3.97
CA LEU A 190 -22.38 8.59 4.08
C LEU A 190 -22.89 8.96 5.48
N ALA A 191 -24.20 8.78 5.70
CA ALA A 191 -24.78 8.87 7.03
C ALA A 191 -24.15 7.85 8.01
N GLU A 192 -24.28 8.12 9.30
CA GLU A 192 -23.90 7.20 10.40
C GLU A 192 -22.41 6.81 10.46
N GLY A 193 -21.53 7.54 9.74
CA GLY A 193 -20.09 7.25 9.71
C GLY A 193 -19.71 6.08 8.81
N GLN A 194 -20.57 5.75 7.83
CA GLN A 194 -20.23 4.83 6.75
C GLN A 194 -19.48 5.58 5.63
N TYR A 195 -18.70 4.82 4.84
CA TYR A 195 -17.90 5.36 3.74
C TYR A 195 -18.09 4.50 2.50
N GLU A 196 -18.19 5.16 1.34
CA GLU A 196 -18.37 4.53 0.03
C GLU A 196 -17.23 4.95 -0.92
N VAL A 197 -16.93 4.11 -1.91
CA VAL A 197 -15.91 4.39 -2.92
C VAL A 197 -16.40 5.45 -3.88
N LEU A 198 -15.70 6.59 -3.92
CA LEU A 198 -15.84 7.55 -5.01
C LEU A 198 -14.97 7.07 -6.17
N ARG A 199 -15.60 6.78 -7.32
CA ARG A 199 -14.94 6.40 -8.58
C ARG A 199 -15.66 7.03 -9.78
N PRO A 200 -15.00 7.16 -10.95
CA PRO A 200 -15.68 7.52 -12.19
C PRO A 200 -16.71 6.43 -12.56
N ALA A 201 -17.91 6.85 -12.97
CA ALA A 201 -19.00 5.93 -13.30
C ALA A 201 -18.78 5.13 -14.61
N GLU A 202 -17.96 5.66 -15.52
CA GLU A 202 -17.54 4.95 -16.74
C GLU A 202 -16.14 4.34 -16.54
N SER A 203 -15.97 3.10 -16.99
CA SER A 203 -14.68 2.41 -16.96
C SER A 203 -13.72 2.97 -18.00
N CYS A 204 -12.41 2.95 -17.69
CA CYS A 204 -11.41 3.48 -18.61
C CYS A 204 -11.07 2.46 -19.72
N ALA A 205 -11.83 2.47 -20.82
CA ALA A 205 -11.60 1.54 -21.95
C ALA A 205 -10.18 1.62 -22.56
N ALA A 206 -9.45 2.73 -22.36
CA ALA A 206 -8.07 2.89 -22.81
C ALA A 206 -7.01 2.33 -21.83
N ALA A 207 -7.39 2.03 -20.58
CA ALA A 207 -6.52 1.47 -19.54
C ALA A 207 -7.33 0.67 -18.49
N PRO A 208 -8.00 -0.44 -18.87
CA PRO A 208 -8.91 -1.17 -17.98
C PRO A 208 -8.18 -1.75 -16.77
N GLU A 209 -7.02 -2.38 -16.95
CA GLU A 209 -6.21 -2.94 -15.85
C GLU A 209 -5.83 -1.88 -14.79
N LEU A 210 -5.54 -0.65 -15.22
CA LEU A 210 -5.20 0.46 -14.32
C LEU A 210 -6.44 1.02 -13.61
N TYR A 211 -7.61 1.02 -14.28
CA TYR A 211 -8.88 1.38 -13.65
C TYR A 211 -9.26 0.35 -12.58
N GLU A 212 -9.11 -0.95 -12.87
CA GLU A 212 -9.35 -2.03 -11.91
C GLU A 212 -8.39 -1.97 -10.72
N GLU A 213 -7.10 -1.72 -10.95
CA GLU A 213 -6.14 -1.53 -9.86
C GLU A 213 -6.49 -0.31 -9.00
N LEU A 214 -6.81 0.83 -9.60
CA LEU A 214 -7.22 2.01 -8.84
C LEU A 214 -8.52 1.79 -8.07
N TRP A 215 -9.49 1.08 -8.63
CA TRP A 215 -10.74 0.73 -7.93
C TRP A 215 -10.47 -0.17 -6.74
N GLY A 216 -9.79 -1.31 -6.90
CA GLY A 216 -9.49 -2.21 -5.79
C GLY A 216 -8.61 -1.57 -4.70
N LEU A 217 -7.67 -0.69 -5.07
CA LEU A 217 -6.87 0.07 -4.10
C LEU A 217 -7.68 1.14 -3.36
N THR A 218 -8.65 1.78 -4.03
CA THR A 218 -9.52 2.80 -3.42
C THR A 218 -10.56 2.16 -2.50
N ASP A 219 -11.13 1.01 -2.89
CA ASP A 219 -12.00 0.20 -2.04
C ASP A 219 -11.28 -0.28 -0.77
N ALA A 220 -10.08 -0.85 -0.90
CA ALA A 220 -9.30 -1.25 0.27
C ALA A 220 -8.97 -0.08 1.20
N PHE A 221 -8.74 1.12 0.66
CA PHE A 221 -8.61 2.34 1.45
C PHE A 221 -9.91 2.68 2.17
N VAL A 222 -11.07 2.70 1.50
CA VAL A 222 -12.38 2.98 2.11
C VAL A 222 -12.74 1.98 3.21
N GLN A 223 -12.57 0.68 2.98
CA GLN A 223 -12.81 -0.37 3.98
C GLN A 223 -11.89 -0.29 5.21
N SER A 224 -10.74 0.38 5.08
CA SER A 224 -9.79 0.57 6.17
C SER A 224 -10.09 1.78 7.07
N ILE A 225 -11.01 2.67 6.67
CA ILE A 225 -11.35 3.89 7.41
C ILE A 225 -11.97 3.54 8.76
N ARG A 226 -11.41 4.10 9.85
CA ARG A 226 -11.86 3.88 11.24
C ARG A 226 -11.76 5.16 12.07
N PRO A 227 -12.58 5.32 13.12
CA PRO A 227 -12.45 6.43 14.07
C PRO A 227 -11.01 6.61 14.57
N ALA A 228 -10.54 7.86 14.57
CA ALA A 228 -9.25 8.23 15.12
C ALA A 228 -9.28 8.04 16.65
N GLY A 229 -8.32 7.28 17.18
CA GLY A 229 -8.18 6.95 18.61
C GLY A 229 -7.25 7.88 19.38
#